data_AF-A0A6J0XJL2-F1
#
_entry.id   AF-A0A6J0XJL2-F1
#
_cell.length_a   1.000
_cell.length_b   1.000
_cell.length_c   1.000
_cell.angle_alpha   90.00
_cell.angle_beta   90.00
_cell.angle_gamma   90.00
#
_symmetry.space_group_name_H-M   'P 1'
#
loop_
_entity.id
_entity.type
_entity.pdbx_description
1 polymer ?
#
loop_
_entity_poly.entity_id
_entity_poly.type
_entity_poly.pdbx_seq_one_letter_code
_entity_poly.pdbx_strand_id
1 'polypeptide(L)'
;MADSCLCPWRPRWELNVMNLAESCDLDQQSIVHIVLRPRRKGPEGHTPRGRSDREPQSLTRVDLSSSVLPADSVGLAVILQDGEESGASSAPGPAGRPTYNSFYVYCKGPCQGVQPGKLRARCTTCQQATLTLARGPSCWEDVLIPNRMNGECQSPNCPGTRAEFFFKCGAHPTSDKETSVALNLITTNSRDISCITCTDIRSPVLVFQCTHRHVICLDCFHLYCVTRLNDRQFVHDPQLGYSLPCVAGCPNSLIKELHHFRILGEEQYNRYQHYGAEECVLRLGGVLCPSPGCGAGLLPEPGQRKVTCEPGHGLGCGIALT
;
A
#
# COMPACT_ATOMS: atom_id res chain seq x y z
N MET A 1 -33.04 46.63 -10.59
CA MET A 1 -31.67 46.92 -10.14
C MET A 1 -31.31 45.84 -9.11
N ALA A 2 -31.16 44.55 -9.42
CA ALA A 2 -30.36 43.88 -10.45
C ALA A 2 -28.90 44.33 -10.40
N ASP A 3 -28.07 43.60 -9.63
CA ASP A 3 -26.77 43.08 -10.09
C ASP A 3 -26.13 42.08 -9.09
N SER A 4 -26.31 40.80 -9.44
CA SER A 4 -25.34 39.69 -9.48
C SER A 4 -24.33 39.43 -8.34
N CYS A 5 -24.62 38.33 -7.63
CA CYS A 5 -23.66 37.39 -7.05
C CYS A 5 -22.53 37.00 -8.03
N LEU A 6 -21.27 37.10 -7.60
CA LEU A 6 -20.14 36.37 -8.18
C LEU A 6 -19.13 36.01 -7.08
N CYS A 7 -19.18 34.75 -6.62
CA CYS A 7 -18.07 34.07 -5.95
C CYS A 7 -17.15 33.47 -7.03
N PRO A 8 -15.83 33.75 -7.01
CA PRO A 8 -14.88 32.98 -7.80
C PRO A 8 -13.88 32.20 -6.92
N TRP A 9 -14.02 30.87 -6.96
CA TRP A 9 -12.95 29.87 -7.10
C TRP A 9 -11.74 29.91 -6.14
N ARG A 10 -11.75 29.03 -5.12
CA ARG A 10 -10.54 28.47 -4.46
C ARG A 10 -10.62 26.94 -4.43
N PRO A 11 -9.56 26.20 -4.79
CA PRO A 11 -9.53 24.74 -4.71
C PRO A 11 -9.52 24.30 -3.24
N ARG A 12 -10.60 23.68 -2.76
CA ARG A 12 -10.87 23.49 -1.33
C ARG A 12 -10.15 22.27 -0.75
N TRP A 13 -8.88 22.45 -0.40
CA TRP A 13 -8.15 21.63 0.60
C TRP A 13 -8.00 22.35 1.95
N GLU A 14 -8.42 23.60 2.02
CA GLU A 14 -8.48 24.42 3.23
C GLU A 14 -9.83 24.16 3.93
N LEU A 15 -9.80 23.87 5.23
CA LEU A 15 -11.01 23.82 6.06
C LEU A 15 -11.68 25.20 6.02
N ASN A 16 -12.87 25.28 5.43
CA ASN A 16 -13.61 26.52 5.40
C ASN A 16 -14.35 26.69 6.74
N VAL A 17 -14.35 27.89 7.32
CA VAL A 17 -14.91 28.16 8.67
C VAL A 17 -16.41 27.83 8.78
N MET A 18 -17.10 27.62 7.65
CA MET A 18 -18.51 27.23 7.55
C MET A 18 -18.75 25.71 7.51
N ASN A 19 -17.70 24.87 7.52
CA ASN A 19 -17.85 23.42 7.53
C ASN A 19 -17.88 22.88 8.97
N LEU A 20 -18.93 22.15 9.32
CA LEU A 20 -19.01 21.37 10.57
C LEU A 20 -17.89 20.31 10.56
N ALA A 21 -17.26 20.00 11.71
CA ALA A 21 -16.15 19.05 11.79
C ALA A 21 -16.48 17.67 11.16
N GLU A 22 -17.75 17.24 11.24
CA GLU A 22 -18.27 16.02 10.61
C GLU A 22 -18.20 16.04 9.08
N SER A 23 -18.28 17.21 8.44
CA SER A 23 -18.22 17.33 6.97
C SER A 23 -16.82 17.17 6.38
N CYS A 24 -15.79 17.14 7.24
CA CYS A 24 -14.38 17.06 6.85
C CYS A 24 -13.78 15.66 7.04
N ASP A 25 -14.61 14.66 7.37
CA ASP A 25 -14.20 13.25 7.61
C ASP A 25 -12.97 13.14 8.54
N LEU A 26 -12.92 13.96 9.59
CA LEU A 26 -11.87 13.93 10.60
C LEU A 26 -12.21 12.85 11.64
N ASP A 27 -11.45 11.75 11.63
CA ASP A 27 -11.53 10.75 12.70
C ASP A 27 -11.12 11.34 14.06
N GLN A 28 -11.56 10.68 15.14
CA GLN A 28 -11.16 11.01 16.51
C GLN A 28 -9.63 11.12 16.61
N GLN A 29 -9.15 12.22 17.20
CA GLN A 29 -7.73 12.55 17.39
C GLN A 29 -6.90 12.79 16.10
N SER A 30 -7.55 13.17 15.00
CA SER A 30 -6.84 13.63 13.79
C SER A 30 -6.10 14.95 14.01
N ILE A 31 -4.89 15.08 13.46
CA ILE A 31 -4.05 16.28 13.56
C ILE A 31 -4.36 17.23 12.39
N VAL A 32 -4.59 18.51 12.70
CA VAL A 32 -4.82 19.58 11.72
C VAL A 32 -3.75 20.65 11.91
N HIS A 33 -3.10 21.06 10.81
CA HIS A 33 -2.14 22.17 10.82
C HIS A 33 -2.83 23.48 10.45
N ILE A 34 -2.75 24.47 11.35
CA ILE A 34 -3.21 25.83 11.10
C ILE A 34 -2.01 26.68 10.68
N VAL A 35 -2.08 27.30 9.51
CA VAL A 35 -1.03 28.19 9.02
C VAL A 35 -1.57 29.61 8.88
N LEU A 36 -0.96 30.55 9.60
CA LEU A 36 -1.28 31.96 9.48
C LEU A 36 -0.58 32.54 8.26
N ARG A 37 -1.34 32.91 7.22
CA ARG A 37 -0.79 33.63 6.07
C ARG A 37 -0.68 35.13 6.39
N PRO A 38 0.49 35.76 6.18
CA PRO A 38 0.58 37.22 6.19
C PRO A 38 -0.26 37.81 5.05
N ARG A 39 -1.07 38.84 5.33
CA ARG A 39 -1.90 39.55 4.34
C ARG A 39 -1.00 40.22 3.29
N ARG A 40 -0.80 39.60 2.12
CA ARG A 40 -0.13 40.25 0.98
C ARG A 40 -1.06 41.33 0.39
N LYS A 41 -0.62 42.59 0.40
CA LYS A 41 -1.16 43.67 -0.45
C LYS A 41 -0.45 43.57 -1.81
N GLY A 42 -1.19 43.36 -2.90
CA GLY A 42 -0.66 43.39 -4.28
C GLY A 42 -1.73 43.10 -5.34
N PRO A 43 -1.58 43.63 -6.58
CA PRO A 43 -2.67 44.27 -7.33
C PRO A 43 -3.47 43.34 -8.27
N GLU A 44 -4.62 43.86 -8.70
CA GLU A 44 -5.64 43.26 -9.55
C GLU A 44 -5.15 42.92 -10.98
N GLY A 45 -5.74 41.86 -11.55
CA GLY A 45 -5.90 41.68 -13.00
C GLY A 45 -5.00 40.63 -13.65
N HIS A 46 -5.60 39.52 -14.08
CA HIS A 46 -5.51 38.90 -15.42
C HIS A 46 -5.89 37.42 -15.35
N THR A 47 -7.05 37.08 -15.92
CA THR A 47 -7.59 35.74 -16.06
C THR A 47 -7.14 35.06 -17.36
N PRO A 48 -6.63 33.82 -17.33
CA PRO A 48 -6.74 32.89 -18.44
C PRO A 48 -7.87 31.88 -18.18
N ARG A 49 -8.74 31.72 -19.17
CA ARG A 49 -9.85 30.74 -19.21
C ARG A 49 -9.33 29.36 -19.62
N GLY A 50 -9.90 28.31 -19.00
CA GLY A 50 -10.00 26.98 -19.58
C GLY A 50 -9.27 25.88 -18.81
N ARG A 51 -9.90 25.32 -17.77
CA ARG A 51 -9.56 23.99 -17.27
C ARG A 51 -10.80 23.30 -16.72
N SER A 52 -11.03 22.07 -17.19
CA SER A 52 -12.14 21.19 -16.82
C SER A 52 -12.35 21.12 -15.29
N ASP A 53 -13.56 21.46 -14.85
CA ASP A 53 -13.99 21.39 -13.45
C ASP A 53 -14.12 19.94 -12.99
N ARG A 54 -13.08 19.46 -12.31
CA ARG A 54 -13.22 18.39 -11.32
C ARG A 54 -12.84 18.99 -9.98
N GLU A 55 -13.80 19.08 -9.05
CA GLU A 55 -13.53 19.50 -7.68
C GLU A 55 -12.42 18.64 -7.06
N PRO A 56 -11.45 19.23 -6.34
CA PRO A 56 -10.43 18.48 -5.64
C PRO A 56 -11.07 17.62 -4.52
N GLN A 57 -10.89 16.30 -4.61
CA GLN A 57 -11.42 15.33 -3.64
C GLN A 57 -10.48 15.19 -2.43
N SER A 58 -10.98 15.35 -1.20
CA SER A 58 -10.22 15.11 0.03
C SER A 58 -9.41 13.80 -0.02
N LEU A 59 -8.20 13.78 0.57
CA LEU A 59 -7.38 12.56 0.65
C LEU A 59 -8.08 11.43 1.44
N THR A 60 -9.05 11.77 2.28
CA THR A 60 -9.91 10.82 2.99
C THR A 60 -10.92 10.12 2.08
N ARG A 61 -11.17 10.65 0.87
CA ARG A 61 -12.16 10.15 -0.09
C ARG A 61 -11.53 9.59 -1.37
N VAL A 62 -10.21 9.49 -1.43
CA VAL A 62 -9.52 8.92 -2.59
C VAL A 62 -9.82 7.42 -2.63
N ASP A 63 -10.34 6.95 -3.77
CA ASP A 63 -10.48 5.53 -4.07
C ASP A 63 -9.63 5.14 -5.28
N LEU A 64 -8.62 4.30 -5.04
CA LEU A 64 -7.76 3.74 -6.09
C LEU A 64 -8.17 2.32 -6.50
N SER A 65 -9.17 1.70 -5.85
CA SER A 65 -9.61 0.32 -6.10
C SER A 65 -10.14 0.12 -7.52
N SER A 66 -10.72 1.14 -8.13
CA SER A 66 -11.20 1.10 -9.53
C SER A 66 -10.08 0.87 -10.54
N SER A 67 -8.84 1.24 -10.20
CA SER A 67 -7.65 0.94 -11.00
C SER A 67 -7.10 -0.47 -10.76
N VAL A 68 -7.58 -1.13 -9.70
CA VAL A 68 -7.07 -2.43 -9.22
C VAL A 68 -8.02 -3.59 -9.54
N LEU A 69 -9.32 -3.41 -9.34
CA LEU A 69 -10.31 -4.47 -9.56
C LEU A 69 -10.54 -4.71 -11.07
N PRO A 70 -10.61 -5.98 -11.52
CA PRO A 70 -10.96 -6.32 -12.89
C PRO A 70 -12.30 -5.67 -13.29
N ALA A 71 -12.36 -5.08 -14.50
CA ALA A 71 -13.55 -4.38 -15.02
C ALA A 71 -14.76 -5.32 -15.16
N ASP A 72 -14.51 -6.57 -15.54
CA ASP A 72 -15.54 -7.57 -15.80
C ASP A 72 -15.40 -8.72 -14.80
N SER A 73 -16.47 -8.99 -14.05
CA SER A 73 -16.60 -10.23 -13.27
C SER A 73 -16.88 -11.37 -14.24
N VAL A 74 -15.86 -11.81 -14.98
CA VAL A 74 -15.98 -13.02 -15.79
C VAL A 74 -15.92 -14.20 -14.82
N GLY A 75 -17.07 -14.51 -14.24
CA GLY A 75 -17.26 -15.71 -13.45
C GLY A 75 -16.83 -16.91 -14.28
N LEU A 76 -15.86 -17.68 -13.77
CA LEU A 76 -15.67 -19.05 -14.24
C LEU A 76 -16.90 -19.85 -13.80
N ALA A 77 -17.93 -19.86 -14.64
CA ALA A 77 -19.01 -20.81 -14.55
C ALA A 77 -18.79 -21.87 -15.63
N VAL A 78 -18.27 -23.04 -15.23
CA VAL A 78 -18.42 -24.28 -16.00
C VAL A 78 -19.06 -25.32 -15.08
N ILE A 79 -20.40 -25.36 -15.19
CA ILE A 79 -21.33 -26.51 -15.16
C ILE A 79 -21.15 -27.55 -14.03
N LEU A 80 -22.08 -27.55 -13.07
CA LEU A 80 -23.03 -28.65 -12.83
C LEU A 80 -24.37 -28.09 -12.31
N GLN A 81 -25.45 -28.48 -12.98
CA GLN A 81 -26.85 -28.21 -12.66
C GLN A 81 -27.35 -29.15 -11.55
N ASP A 82 -28.10 -28.59 -10.60
CA ASP A 82 -29.43 -29.04 -10.13
C ASP A 82 -29.64 -28.77 -8.64
N GLY A 83 -30.77 -28.16 -8.29
CA GLY A 83 -31.40 -28.32 -6.98
C GLY A 83 -31.58 -27.07 -6.12
N GLU A 84 -32.76 -26.45 -6.26
CA GLU A 84 -33.61 -25.92 -5.19
C GLU A 84 -33.25 -24.60 -4.47
N GLU A 85 -34.11 -23.61 -4.76
CA GLU A 85 -34.31 -22.39 -3.99
C GLU A 85 -34.74 -22.70 -2.54
N SER A 86 -34.15 -22.01 -1.57
CA SER A 86 -34.80 -21.72 -0.29
C SER A 86 -34.22 -20.45 0.32
N GLY A 87 -35.10 -19.47 0.51
CA GLY A 87 -34.77 -18.12 0.95
C GLY A 87 -34.39 -18.01 2.43
N ALA A 88 -33.61 -16.98 2.71
CA ALA A 88 -33.50 -16.40 4.04
C ALA A 88 -33.48 -14.87 3.92
N SER A 89 -34.54 -14.25 4.41
CA SER A 89 -34.68 -12.81 4.55
C SER A 89 -33.75 -12.29 5.64
N SER A 90 -32.98 -11.25 5.35
CA SER A 90 -32.20 -10.50 6.33
C SER A 90 -32.69 -9.05 6.33
N ALA A 91 -33.28 -8.63 7.45
CA ALA A 91 -33.76 -7.27 7.68
C ALA A 91 -32.62 -6.24 7.59
N PRO A 92 -32.87 -5.01 7.09
CA PRO A 92 -31.84 -3.98 7.03
C PRO A 92 -31.69 -3.30 8.39
N GLY A 93 -30.55 -3.52 9.05
CA GLY A 93 -30.08 -2.70 10.17
C GLY A 93 -29.73 -1.27 9.71
N PRO A 94 -29.60 -0.30 10.63
CA PRO A 94 -29.50 1.11 10.31
C PRO A 94 -28.25 1.41 9.50
N ALA A 95 -28.44 2.11 8.37
CA ALA A 95 -27.41 2.51 7.43
C ALA A 95 -26.43 3.51 8.07
N GLY A 96 -25.43 3.00 8.78
CA GLY A 96 -24.14 3.68 8.88
C GLY A 96 -23.54 3.71 7.48
N ARG A 97 -23.19 4.90 6.97
CA ARG A 97 -22.44 5.01 5.71
C ARG A 97 -21.20 4.11 5.84
N PRO A 98 -21.00 3.11 4.95
CA PRO A 98 -19.82 2.29 5.02
C PRO A 98 -18.60 3.19 4.85
N THR A 99 -17.74 3.24 5.87
CA THR A 99 -16.40 3.84 5.75
C THR A 99 -15.69 3.11 4.64
N TYR A 100 -15.67 3.73 3.47
CA TYR A 100 -15.06 3.16 2.28
C TYR A 100 -13.55 3.21 2.46
N ASN A 101 -12.98 2.08 2.88
CA ASN A 101 -11.54 1.96 3.09
C ASN A 101 -10.87 1.56 1.77
N SER A 102 -10.26 2.53 1.10
CA SER A 102 -9.61 2.32 -0.20
C SER A 102 -8.19 1.77 -0.09
N PHE A 103 -7.57 1.89 1.09
CA PHE A 103 -6.16 1.60 1.30
C PHE A 103 -5.99 0.60 2.44
N TYR A 104 -5.03 -0.29 2.28
CA TYR A 104 -4.61 -1.23 3.31
C TYR A 104 -3.13 -1.06 3.61
N VAL A 105 -2.78 -1.21 4.88
CA VAL A 105 -1.40 -1.15 5.38
C VAL A 105 -1.12 -2.35 6.26
N TYR A 106 0.15 -2.73 6.41
CA TYR A 106 0.55 -3.60 7.52
C TYR A 106 0.92 -2.76 8.73
N CYS A 107 0.13 -2.84 9.81
CA CYS A 107 0.46 -2.19 11.07
C CYS A 107 1.34 -3.13 11.91
N LYS A 108 2.59 -2.71 12.18
CA LYS A 108 3.55 -3.48 12.99
C LYS A 108 3.15 -3.58 14.46
N GLY A 109 2.42 -2.60 14.97
CA GLY A 109 1.97 -2.56 16.35
C GLY A 109 1.12 -1.32 16.58
N PRO A 110 0.06 -1.40 17.39
CA PRO A 110 -0.36 -2.55 18.20
C PRO A 110 -1.13 -3.64 17.45
N CYS A 111 -1.51 -3.44 16.18
CA CYS A 111 -2.42 -4.37 15.50
C CYS A 111 -1.77 -5.68 15.01
N GLN A 112 -0.48 -5.65 14.66
CA GLN A 112 0.27 -6.80 14.10
C GLN A 112 -0.46 -7.49 12.93
N GLY A 113 -0.98 -6.69 12.00
CA GLY A 113 -1.78 -7.23 10.91
C GLY A 113 -2.14 -6.21 9.83
N VAL A 114 -2.85 -6.70 8.81
CA VAL A 114 -3.40 -5.87 7.73
C VAL A 114 -4.56 -5.04 8.27
N GLN A 115 -4.50 -3.74 8.08
CA GLN A 115 -5.48 -2.78 8.58
C GLN A 115 -5.85 -1.75 7.51
N PRO A 116 -7.03 -1.12 7.61
CA PRO A 116 -7.33 0.07 6.83
C PRO A 116 -6.23 1.13 6.99
N GLY A 117 -5.84 1.75 5.89
CA GLY A 117 -4.80 2.76 5.82
C GLY A 117 -5.36 4.17 5.63
N LYS A 118 -4.70 5.15 6.25
CA LYS A 118 -4.96 6.58 6.06
C LYS A 118 -3.88 7.18 5.17
N LEU A 119 -4.26 7.65 3.99
CA LEU A 119 -3.36 8.41 3.12
C LEU A 119 -3.13 9.81 3.70
N ARG A 120 -1.86 10.22 3.76
CA ARG A 120 -1.41 11.54 4.20
C ARG A 120 -0.37 12.08 3.23
N ALA A 121 -0.22 13.40 3.20
CA ALA A 121 0.77 14.08 2.39
C ALA A 121 1.52 15.13 3.21
N ARG A 122 2.80 15.28 2.95
CA ARG A 122 3.66 16.33 3.51
C ARG A 122 4.49 17.00 2.42
N CYS A 123 5.03 18.18 2.73
CA CYS A 123 5.99 18.83 1.87
C CYS A 123 7.33 18.08 1.90
N THR A 124 7.90 17.76 0.74
CA THR A 124 9.22 17.11 0.67
C THR A 124 10.33 17.98 1.28
N THR A 125 10.21 19.31 1.18
CA THR A 125 11.24 20.27 1.63
C THR A 125 11.23 20.48 3.15
N CYS A 126 10.11 20.84 3.75
CA CYS A 126 10.03 21.13 5.18
C CYS A 126 9.50 19.97 6.03
N GLN A 127 9.06 18.87 5.41
CA GLN A 127 8.53 17.67 6.06
C GLN A 127 7.26 17.92 6.91
N GLN A 128 6.62 19.08 6.73
CA GLN A 128 5.37 19.46 7.40
C GLN A 128 4.15 19.07 6.55
N ALA A 129 3.03 18.72 7.19
CA ALA A 129 1.75 18.46 6.53
C ALA A 129 0.99 19.76 6.17
N THR A 130 1.71 20.73 5.60
CA THR A 130 1.21 22.05 5.21
C THR A 130 1.17 22.22 3.69
N LEU A 131 1.42 21.16 2.92
CA LEU A 131 1.39 21.21 1.47
C LEU A 131 -0.02 20.99 0.93
N THR A 132 -0.48 21.93 0.11
CA THR A 132 -1.75 21.84 -0.61
C THR A 132 -1.52 21.29 -2.01
N LEU A 133 -2.22 20.21 -2.38
CA LEU A 133 -2.05 19.56 -3.67
C LEU A 133 -2.73 20.33 -4.80
N ALA A 134 -2.08 20.41 -5.98
CA ALA A 134 -2.68 21.02 -7.16
C ALA A 134 -3.83 20.18 -7.75
N ARG A 135 -3.78 18.85 -7.57
CA ARG A 135 -4.82 17.89 -7.93
C ARG A 135 -4.76 16.70 -6.97
N GLY A 136 -5.88 15.98 -6.79
CA GLY A 136 -5.90 14.74 -6.02
C GLY A 136 -5.19 13.59 -6.76
N PRO A 137 -4.65 12.58 -6.04
CA PRO A 137 -4.09 11.38 -6.65
C PRO A 137 -5.20 10.52 -7.29
N SER A 138 -4.88 9.90 -8.43
CA SER A 138 -5.83 9.13 -9.23
C SER A 138 -5.46 7.66 -9.45
N CYS A 139 -4.20 7.30 -9.17
CA CYS A 139 -3.69 5.93 -9.26
C CYS A 139 -2.60 5.70 -8.21
N TRP A 140 -2.19 4.44 -8.01
CA TRP A 140 -1.16 4.10 -7.03
C TRP A 140 0.19 4.75 -7.36
N GLU A 141 0.51 4.93 -8.64
CA GLU A 141 1.75 5.60 -9.05
C GLU A 141 1.84 7.04 -8.53
N ASP A 142 0.71 7.76 -8.47
CA ASP A 142 0.65 9.15 -7.97
C ASP A 142 1.09 9.27 -6.51
N VAL A 143 0.89 8.21 -5.71
CA VAL A 143 1.20 8.19 -4.28
C VAL A 143 2.47 7.41 -3.94
N LEU A 144 2.85 6.43 -4.74
CA LEU A 144 4.03 5.59 -4.49
C LEU A 144 5.31 6.15 -5.12
N ILE A 145 5.22 6.87 -6.25
CA ILE A 145 6.41 7.40 -6.94
C ILE A 145 6.80 8.75 -6.34
N PRO A 146 8.03 8.90 -5.80
CA PRO A 146 8.50 10.15 -5.21
C PRO A 146 8.42 11.34 -6.20
N ASN A 147 8.10 12.52 -5.68
CA ASN A 147 8.06 13.79 -6.43
C ASN A 147 7.10 13.83 -7.62
N ARG A 148 6.21 12.85 -7.80
CA ARG A 148 5.30 12.80 -8.94
C ARG A 148 4.20 13.87 -8.88
N MET A 149 3.73 14.18 -7.67
CA MET A 149 2.62 15.11 -7.46
C MET A 149 3.12 16.48 -7.01
N ASN A 150 2.53 17.52 -7.61
CA ASN A 150 2.84 18.92 -7.34
C ASN A 150 1.83 19.53 -6.36
N GLY A 151 2.31 20.50 -5.60
CA GLY A 151 1.50 21.33 -4.73
C GLY A 151 2.23 22.61 -4.34
N GLU A 152 1.68 23.33 -3.37
CA GLU A 152 2.29 24.53 -2.81
C GLU A 152 2.32 24.41 -1.29
N CYS A 153 3.53 24.46 -0.71
CA CYS A 153 3.73 24.46 0.73
C CYS A 153 3.24 25.77 1.33
N GLN A 154 2.40 25.67 2.36
CA GLN A 154 1.84 26.83 3.04
C GLN A 154 2.72 27.33 4.18
N SER A 155 3.73 26.56 4.60
CA SER A 155 4.65 26.97 5.67
C SER A 155 5.39 28.26 5.30
N PRO A 156 5.54 29.20 6.26
CA PRO A 156 6.28 30.44 6.01
C PRO A 156 7.71 30.13 5.58
N ASN A 157 8.19 30.85 4.57
CA ASN A 157 9.54 30.72 4.01
C ASN A 157 9.89 29.33 3.45
N CYS A 158 8.90 28.52 3.07
CA CYS A 158 9.16 27.25 2.40
C CYS A 158 8.85 27.33 0.89
N PRO A 159 9.84 27.20 -0.01
CA PRO A 159 9.60 27.19 -1.46
C PRO A 159 9.17 25.79 -1.98
N GLY A 160 8.71 24.91 -1.10
CA GLY A 160 8.43 23.51 -1.44
C GLY A 160 7.21 23.35 -2.34
N THR A 161 7.39 22.62 -3.45
CA THR A 161 6.36 22.43 -4.49
C THR A 161 6.01 20.96 -4.77
N ARG A 162 6.65 20.02 -4.06
CA ARG A 162 6.48 18.58 -4.27
C ARG A 162 5.89 17.91 -3.04
N ALA A 163 4.92 17.04 -3.28
CA ALA A 163 4.27 16.24 -2.25
C ALA A 163 5.04 14.94 -2.02
N GLU A 164 5.14 14.56 -0.75
CA GLU A 164 5.53 13.23 -0.31
C GLU A 164 4.32 12.60 0.36
N PHE A 165 3.89 11.44 -0.14
CA PHE A 165 2.80 10.69 0.45
C PHE A 165 3.32 9.65 1.42
N PHE A 166 2.55 9.40 2.45
CA PHE A 166 2.80 8.34 3.42
C PHE A 166 1.47 7.83 3.97
N PHE A 167 1.50 6.63 4.54
CA PHE A 167 0.31 5.98 5.08
C PHE A 167 0.46 5.79 6.58
N LYS A 168 -0.67 5.84 7.28
CA LYS A 168 -0.77 5.51 8.70
C LYS A 168 -1.83 4.43 8.90
N CYS A 169 -1.73 3.67 9.99
CA CYS A 169 -2.80 2.78 10.40
C CYS A 169 -4.08 3.57 10.71
N GLY A 170 -5.22 3.09 10.20
CA GLY A 170 -6.53 3.67 10.47
C GLY A 170 -7.18 3.18 11.75
N ALA A 171 -6.73 2.03 12.29
CA ALA A 171 -7.37 1.33 13.40
C ALA A 171 -7.05 1.89 14.80
N HIS A 172 -6.04 2.74 14.92
CA HIS A 172 -5.66 3.38 16.18
C HIS A 172 -5.12 4.80 15.95
N PRO A 173 -5.09 5.65 16.99
CA PRO A 173 -4.38 6.92 16.93
C PRO A 173 -2.89 6.70 16.63
N THR A 174 -2.35 7.47 15.71
CA THR A 174 -0.95 7.37 15.24
C THR A 174 -0.27 8.72 15.31
N SER A 175 0.98 8.76 15.79
CA SER A 175 1.78 9.99 15.78
C SER A 175 2.16 10.44 14.36
N ASP A 176 2.73 11.64 14.18
CA ASP A 176 3.19 12.11 12.86
C ASP A 176 4.43 11.41 12.33
N LYS A 177 5.21 10.78 13.20
CA LYS A 177 6.41 10.03 12.81
C LYS A 177 6.10 8.57 12.47
N GLU A 178 4.94 8.09 12.91
CA GLU A 178 4.52 6.72 12.72
C GLU A 178 3.95 6.55 11.31
N THR A 179 4.63 5.73 10.51
CA THR A 179 4.24 5.43 9.14
C THR A 179 4.09 3.93 8.97
N SER A 180 3.19 3.53 8.08
CA SER A 180 2.95 2.14 7.73
C SER A 180 3.13 1.98 6.22
N VAL A 181 3.61 0.80 5.80
CA VAL A 181 3.80 0.50 4.38
C VAL A 181 2.43 0.19 3.76
N ALA A 182 2.16 0.78 2.60
CA ALA A 182 0.96 0.50 1.84
C ALA A 182 1.04 -0.86 1.15
N LEU A 183 -0.02 -1.64 1.30
CA LEU A 183 -0.20 -2.92 0.63
C LEU A 183 -1.05 -2.69 -0.61
N ASN A 184 -0.42 -2.18 -1.66
CA ASN A 184 -1.09 -1.67 -2.86
C ASN A 184 -1.81 -2.73 -3.72
N LEU A 185 -1.59 -4.02 -3.45
CA LEU A 185 -2.33 -5.11 -4.10
C LEU A 185 -3.58 -5.52 -3.31
N ILE A 186 -3.70 -5.09 -2.04
CA ILE A 186 -4.87 -5.38 -1.21
C ILE A 186 -5.90 -4.28 -1.38
N THR A 187 -7.14 -4.69 -1.65
CA THR A 187 -8.24 -3.76 -1.85
C THR A 187 -9.55 -4.32 -1.32
N THR A 188 -10.52 -3.43 -1.09
CA THR A 188 -11.87 -3.80 -0.66
C THR A 188 -12.57 -4.49 -1.84
N ASN A 189 -13.18 -5.64 -1.57
CA ASN A 189 -13.91 -6.39 -2.59
C ASN A 189 -15.32 -5.82 -2.81
N SER A 190 -15.42 -4.63 -3.37
CA SER A 190 -16.70 -3.93 -3.58
C SER A 190 -17.56 -4.50 -4.71
N ARG A 191 -17.04 -5.49 -5.45
CA ARG A 191 -17.70 -6.15 -6.59
C ARG A 191 -18.02 -7.62 -6.32
N ASP A 192 -17.89 -8.07 -5.08
CA ASP A 192 -18.19 -9.45 -4.67
C ASP A 192 -17.49 -10.51 -5.54
N ILE A 193 -16.24 -10.25 -5.92
CA ILE A 193 -15.46 -11.16 -6.78
C ILE A 193 -15.05 -12.38 -5.94
N SER A 194 -15.41 -13.57 -6.41
CA SER A 194 -15.04 -14.84 -5.79
C SER A 194 -13.53 -15.05 -5.77
N CYS A 195 -13.01 -15.60 -4.67
CA CYS A 195 -11.61 -15.99 -4.58
C CYS A 195 -11.28 -17.11 -5.58
N ILE A 196 -10.17 -16.97 -6.32
CA ILE A 196 -9.72 -17.97 -7.30
C ILE A 196 -9.46 -19.38 -6.72
N THR A 197 -9.15 -19.48 -5.43
CA THR A 197 -8.80 -20.76 -4.79
C THR A 197 -9.97 -21.40 -4.06
N CYS A 198 -10.68 -20.66 -3.19
CA CYS A 198 -11.77 -21.21 -2.39
C CYS A 198 -13.16 -20.88 -2.90
N THR A 199 -13.30 -20.05 -3.94
CA THR A 199 -14.57 -19.57 -4.50
C THR A 199 -15.45 -18.72 -3.58
N ASP A 200 -15.13 -18.63 -2.28
CA ASP A 200 -15.79 -17.73 -1.33
C ASP A 200 -15.62 -16.26 -1.75
N ILE A 201 -16.65 -15.47 -1.44
CA ILE A 201 -16.61 -14.00 -1.50
C ILE A 201 -16.14 -13.49 -0.13
N ARG A 202 -14.98 -12.84 -0.11
CA ARG A 202 -14.36 -12.26 1.10
C ARG A 202 -13.94 -10.82 0.84
N SER A 203 -13.72 -10.06 1.91
CA SER A 203 -13.17 -8.71 1.83
C SER A 203 -12.32 -8.41 3.07
N PRO A 204 -11.13 -7.82 2.92
CA PRO A 204 -10.47 -7.44 1.67
C PRO A 204 -9.91 -8.64 0.88
N VAL A 205 -9.45 -8.37 -0.34
CA VAL A 205 -8.81 -9.34 -1.25
C VAL A 205 -7.50 -8.79 -1.79
N LEU A 206 -6.59 -9.68 -2.18
CA LEU A 206 -5.40 -9.34 -2.94
C LEU A 206 -5.66 -9.55 -4.44
N VAL A 207 -5.28 -8.57 -5.26
CA VAL A 207 -5.37 -8.65 -6.72
C VAL A 207 -3.98 -8.72 -7.33
N PHE A 208 -3.66 -9.83 -7.98
CA PHE A 208 -2.38 -9.99 -8.66
C PHE A 208 -2.26 -9.06 -9.87
N GLN A 209 -1.03 -8.65 -10.19
CA GLN A 209 -0.73 -7.79 -11.35
C GLN A 209 -0.55 -8.59 -12.66
N CYS A 210 -1.15 -9.78 -12.77
CA CYS A 210 -1.18 -10.52 -14.04
C CYS A 210 -2.20 -9.93 -15.02
N THR A 211 -2.14 -10.31 -16.29
CA THR A 211 -3.08 -9.85 -17.34
C THR A 211 -4.56 -10.07 -16.98
N HIS A 212 -4.86 -11.19 -16.31
CA HIS A 212 -6.22 -11.55 -15.89
C HIS A 212 -6.64 -10.94 -14.54
N ARG A 213 -5.72 -10.23 -13.85
CA ARG A 213 -5.97 -9.61 -12.55
C ARG A 213 -6.62 -10.56 -11.54
N HIS A 214 -6.07 -11.77 -11.42
CA HIS A 214 -6.63 -12.79 -10.54
C HIS A 214 -6.76 -12.30 -9.09
N VAL A 215 -7.90 -12.61 -8.47
CA VAL A 215 -8.28 -12.18 -7.12
C VAL A 215 -8.19 -13.36 -6.16
N ILE A 216 -7.54 -13.16 -5.00
CA ILE A 216 -7.40 -14.15 -3.94
C ILE A 216 -7.77 -13.53 -2.59
N CYS A 217 -8.52 -14.25 -1.75
CA CYS A 217 -8.80 -13.79 -0.39
C CYS A 217 -7.52 -13.85 0.48
N LEU A 218 -7.51 -13.09 1.57
CA LEU A 218 -6.32 -13.01 2.42
C LEU A 218 -5.96 -14.35 3.09
N ASP A 219 -6.95 -15.16 3.46
CA ASP A 219 -6.73 -16.48 4.07
C ASP A 219 -6.03 -17.44 3.09
N CYS A 220 -6.53 -17.52 1.86
CA CYS A 220 -5.90 -18.34 0.83
C CYS A 220 -4.55 -17.78 0.39
N PHE A 221 -4.37 -16.46 0.38
CA PHE A 221 -3.08 -15.85 0.10
C PHE A 221 -2.05 -16.19 1.20
N HIS A 222 -2.44 -16.12 2.46
CA HIS A 222 -1.62 -16.56 3.59
C HIS A 222 -1.21 -18.04 3.43
N LEU A 223 -2.16 -18.93 3.18
CA LEU A 223 -1.88 -20.36 2.98
C LEU A 223 -0.95 -20.60 1.79
N TYR A 224 -1.20 -19.92 0.67
CA TYR A 224 -0.33 -19.98 -0.51
C TYR A 224 1.11 -19.58 -0.17
N CYS A 225 1.30 -18.50 0.58
CA CYS A 225 2.63 -18.08 1.01
C CYS A 225 3.27 -19.09 1.95
N VAL A 226 2.55 -19.61 2.95
CA VAL A 226 3.09 -20.59 3.90
C VAL A 226 3.52 -21.88 3.20
N THR A 227 2.68 -22.44 2.33
CA THR A 227 2.98 -23.66 1.58
C THR A 227 4.22 -23.45 0.72
N ARG A 228 4.27 -22.39 -0.08
CA ARG A 228 5.43 -22.11 -0.95
C ARG A 228 6.70 -21.80 -0.16
N LEU A 229 6.58 -21.19 1.02
CA LEU A 229 7.73 -20.92 1.88
C LEU A 229 8.33 -22.20 2.44
N ASN A 230 7.48 -23.10 2.95
CA ASN A 230 7.90 -24.39 3.49
C ASN A 230 8.54 -25.28 2.42
N ASP A 231 8.00 -25.25 1.20
CA ASP A 231 8.51 -26.05 0.07
C ASP A 231 9.71 -25.39 -0.64
N ARG A 232 10.21 -24.24 -0.17
CA ARG A 232 11.29 -23.45 -0.82
C ARG A 232 10.98 -23.07 -2.27
N GLN A 233 9.71 -22.81 -2.58
CA GLN A 233 9.20 -22.51 -3.93
C GLN A 233 8.94 -21.03 -4.19
N PHE A 234 9.46 -20.14 -3.33
CA PHE A 234 9.55 -18.73 -3.67
C PHE A 234 10.58 -18.53 -4.78
N VAL A 235 10.31 -17.55 -5.65
CA VAL A 235 11.12 -17.25 -6.81
C VAL A 235 12.05 -16.09 -6.47
N HIS A 236 13.36 -16.30 -6.65
CA HIS A 236 14.34 -15.23 -6.58
C HIS A 236 14.41 -14.49 -7.92
N ASP A 237 14.09 -13.19 -7.89
CA ASP A 237 14.29 -12.27 -9.00
C ASP A 237 15.45 -11.30 -8.69
N PRO A 238 16.41 -11.08 -9.61
CA PRO A 238 17.56 -10.22 -9.34
C PRO A 238 17.24 -8.76 -9.01
N GLN A 239 16.09 -8.23 -9.46
CA GLN A 239 15.69 -6.85 -9.24
C GLN A 239 14.70 -6.70 -8.10
N LEU A 240 13.78 -7.66 -7.95
CA LEU A 240 12.73 -7.61 -6.94
C LEU A 240 13.11 -8.31 -5.64
N GLY A 241 13.99 -9.31 -5.68
CA GLY A 241 14.32 -10.19 -4.56
C GLY A 241 13.44 -11.44 -4.51
N TYR A 242 13.18 -11.96 -3.30
CA TYR A 242 12.48 -13.22 -3.09
C TYR A 242 10.97 -13.02 -3.05
N SER A 243 10.22 -13.53 -4.04
CA SER A 243 8.80 -13.22 -4.22
C SER A 243 8.00 -14.41 -4.75
N LEU A 244 6.68 -14.22 -4.90
CA LEU A 244 5.76 -15.20 -5.48
C LEU A 244 4.99 -14.60 -6.66
N PRO A 245 4.74 -15.41 -7.71
CA PRO A 245 3.86 -15.02 -8.79
C PRO A 245 2.39 -15.21 -8.40
N CYS A 246 1.50 -14.85 -9.32
CA CYS A 246 0.10 -15.23 -9.28
C CYS A 246 -0.05 -16.73 -9.01
N VAL A 247 -1.01 -17.09 -8.14
CA VAL A 247 -1.29 -18.48 -7.76
C VAL A 247 -1.63 -19.37 -8.97
N ALA A 248 -2.17 -18.80 -10.05
CA ALA A 248 -2.45 -19.48 -11.31
C ALA A 248 -1.22 -19.63 -12.23
N GLY A 249 -0.01 -19.25 -11.79
CA GLY A 249 1.22 -19.39 -12.56
C GLY A 249 1.36 -18.42 -13.74
N CYS A 250 0.63 -17.30 -13.76
CA CYS A 250 0.70 -16.34 -14.85
C CYS A 250 2.11 -15.72 -15.01
N PRO A 251 2.58 -15.46 -16.24
CA PRO A 251 3.85 -14.79 -16.46
C PRO A 251 3.83 -13.34 -15.95
N ASN A 252 5.00 -12.78 -15.65
CA ASN A 252 5.20 -11.38 -15.26
C ASN A 252 4.30 -10.91 -14.10
N SER A 253 4.01 -11.81 -13.16
CA SER A 253 3.03 -11.58 -12.09
C SER A 253 3.64 -11.60 -10.68
N LEU A 254 4.97 -11.50 -10.58
CA LEU A 254 5.67 -11.42 -9.30
C LEU A 254 5.21 -10.20 -8.50
N ILE A 255 4.99 -10.42 -7.21
CA ILE A 255 4.67 -9.34 -6.28
C ILE A 255 5.90 -8.45 -6.10
N LYS A 256 5.79 -7.18 -6.46
CA LYS A 256 6.90 -6.22 -6.43
C LYS A 256 7.14 -5.61 -5.06
N GLU A 257 6.06 -5.36 -4.32
CA GLU A 257 6.13 -4.84 -2.96
C GLU A 257 6.19 -6.00 -1.97
N LEU A 258 7.39 -6.36 -1.52
CA LEU A 258 7.63 -7.54 -0.67
C LEU A 258 6.97 -7.42 0.71
N HIS A 259 6.57 -6.23 1.15
CA HIS A 259 5.84 -6.06 2.41
C HIS A 259 4.46 -6.75 2.41
N HIS A 260 3.92 -7.16 1.26
CA HIS A 260 2.72 -8.02 1.21
C HIS A 260 2.92 -9.34 1.96
N PHE A 261 4.14 -9.87 1.99
CA PHE A 261 4.45 -11.11 2.70
C PHE A 261 4.43 -10.95 4.23
N ARG A 262 4.32 -9.72 4.77
CA ARG A 262 4.07 -9.50 6.20
C ARG A 262 2.78 -10.17 6.67
N ILE A 263 1.86 -10.50 5.75
CA ILE A 263 0.65 -11.27 6.05
C ILE A 263 0.94 -12.63 6.71
N LEU A 264 2.14 -13.18 6.47
CA LEU A 264 2.62 -14.43 7.08
C LEU A 264 2.70 -14.38 8.63
N GLY A 265 2.64 -13.18 9.22
CA GLY A 265 2.94 -12.99 10.65
C GLY A 265 4.43 -12.98 10.93
N GLU A 266 4.84 -12.55 12.13
CA GLU A 266 6.24 -12.25 12.44
C GLU A 266 7.18 -13.46 12.29
N GLU A 267 6.79 -14.62 12.82
CA GLU A 267 7.62 -15.82 12.80
C GLU A 267 7.90 -16.30 11.36
N GLN A 268 6.84 -16.48 10.57
CA GLN A 268 6.96 -16.95 9.19
C GLN A 268 7.56 -15.87 8.28
N TYR A 269 7.32 -14.59 8.54
CA TYR A 269 7.97 -13.50 7.82
C TYR A 269 9.48 -13.47 8.08
N ASN A 270 9.93 -13.72 9.32
CA ASN A 270 11.36 -13.84 9.64
C ASN A 270 12.00 -15.02 8.90
N ARG A 271 11.32 -16.18 8.84
CA ARG A 271 11.75 -17.32 8.02
C ARG A 271 11.83 -16.97 6.54
N TYR A 272 10.84 -16.26 6.00
CA TYR A 272 10.85 -15.75 4.63
C TYR A 272 12.06 -14.84 4.35
N GLN A 273 12.36 -13.89 5.23
CA GLN A 273 13.54 -13.02 5.08
C GLN A 273 14.84 -13.82 5.11
N HIS A 274 14.94 -14.81 6.00
CA HIS A 274 16.09 -15.68 6.10
C HIS A 274 16.30 -16.51 4.82
N TYR A 275 15.25 -17.17 4.32
CA TYR A 275 15.32 -17.95 3.08
C TYR A 275 15.63 -17.08 1.86
N GLY A 276 15.09 -15.86 1.80
CA GLY A 276 15.42 -14.91 0.75
C GLY A 276 16.89 -14.47 0.77
N ALA A 277 17.48 -14.31 1.95
CA ALA A 277 18.90 -14.00 2.10
C ALA A 277 19.79 -15.17 1.70
N GLU A 278 19.44 -16.40 2.09
CA GLU A 278 20.13 -17.62 1.68
C GLU A 278 20.15 -17.77 0.15
N GLU A 279 18.99 -17.65 -0.50
CA GLU A 279 18.87 -17.74 -1.95
C GLU A 279 19.65 -16.62 -2.66
N CYS A 280 19.66 -15.41 -2.12
CA CYS A 280 20.45 -14.30 -2.66
C CYS A 280 21.95 -14.62 -2.65
N VAL A 281 22.47 -15.15 -1.53
CA VAL A 281 23.88 -15.56 -1.42
C VAL A 281 24.22 -16.64 -2.45
N LEU A 282 23.38 -17.67 -2.57
CA LEU A 282 23.57 -18.75 -3.53
C LEU A 282 23.55 -18.25 -4.99
N ARG A 283 22.68 -17.29 -5.30
CA ARG A 283 22.59 -16.67 -6.64
C ARG A 283 23.79 -15.81 -7.00
N LEU A 284 24.44 -15.21 -6.00
CA LEU A 284 25.69 -14.48 -6.17
C LEU A 284 26.92 -15.41 -6.29
N GLY A 285 26.73 -16.73 -6.33
CA GLY A 285 27.82 -17.71 -6.37
C GLY A 285 28.46 -17.98 -5.00
N GLY A 286 27.80 -17.53 -3.92
CA GLY A 286 28.21 -17.80 -2.55
C GLY A 286 27.86 -19.20 -2.08
N VAL A 287 28.25 -19.49 -0.85
CA VAL A 287 27.97 -20.75 -0.14
C VAL A 287 27.45 -20.47 1.26
N LEU A 288 26.64 -21.37 1.79
CA LEU A 288 26.17 -21.30 3.18
C LEU A 288 27.07 -22.14 4.08
N CYS A 289 27.33 -21.67 5.30
CA CYS A 289 28.06 -22.45 6.28
C CYS A 289 27.24 -23.71 6.69
N PRO A 290 27.77 -24.92 6.51
CA PRO A 290 27.09 -26.19 6.83
C PRO A 290 27.11 -26.49 8.33
N SER A 291 27.80 -25.70 9.15
CA SER A 291 27.84 -25.92 10.60
C SER A 291 26.42 -25.89 11.18
N PRO A 292 26.02 -26.90 11.97
CA PRO A 292 24.73 -26.89 12.64
C PRO A 292 24.53 -25.59 13.44
N GLY A 293 23.41 -24.91 13.19
CA GLY A 293 23.06 -23.65 13.87
C GLY A 293 23.82 -22.40 13.42
N CYS A 294 24.70 -22.48 12.41
CA CYS A 294 25.36 -21.30 11.83
C CYS A 294 24.61 -20.77 10.60
N GLY A 295 24.67 -21.46 9.47
CA GLY A 295 24.01 -21.04 8.23
C GLY A 295 24.49 -19.70 7.66
N ALA A 296 25.65 -19.18 8.10
CA ALA A 296 26.16 -17.90 7.63
C ALA A 296 26.40 -17.92 6.10
N GLY A 297 25.94 -16.88 5.41
CA GLY A 297 26.18 -16.71 3.98
C GLY A 297 27.57 -16.15 3.69
N LEU A 298 28.34 -16.84 2.86
CA LEU A 298 29.73 -16.53 2.53
C LEU A 298 29.86 -16.25 1.03
N LEU A 299 30.56 -15.17 0.66
CA LEU A 299 30.83 -14.78 -0.72
C LEU A 299 32.35 -14.84 -0.98
N PRO A 300 32.91 -16.04 -1.24
CA PRO A 300 34.34 -16.20 -1.53
C PRO A 300 34.70 -15.67 -2.92
N GLU A 301 36.00 -15.43 -3.17
CA GLU A 301 36.46 -15.06 -4.50
C GLU A 301 36.28 -16.23 -5.50
N PRO A 302 35.99 -15.96 -6.78
CA PRO A 302 35.85 -17.00 -7.80
C PRO A 302 37.10 -17.90 -7.87
N GLY A 303 36.92 -19.21 -7.69
CA GLY A 303 37.99 -20.20 -7.74
C GLY A 303 38.64 -20.53 -6.38
N GLN A 304 38.27 -19.81 -5.31
CA GLN A 304 38.71 -20.12 -3.97
C GLN A 304 38.00 -21.38 -3.43
N ARG A 305 38.74 -22.48 -3.27
CA ARG A 305 38.20 -23.75 -2.73
C ARG A 305 38.08 -23.77 -1.21
N LYS A 306 39.00 -23.09 -0.53
CA LYS A 306 39.03 -23.05 0.93
C LYS A 306 38.38 -21.76 1.42
N VAL A 307 37.23 -21.87 2.08
CA VAL A 307 36.42 -20.75 2.56
C VAL A 307 36.28 -20.84 4.08
N THR A 308 36.69 -19.83 4.83
CA THR A 308 36.55 -19.84 6.29
C THR A 308 35.31 -19.05 6.69
N CYS A 309 34.46 -19.63 7.54
CA CYS A 309 33.37 -18.91 8.19
C CYS A 309 33.96 -18.08 9.34
N GLU A 310 34.49 -16.90 9.04
CA GLU A 310 35.26 -16.11 10.00
C GLU A 310 34.41 -15.64 11.18
N PRO A 311 34.88 -15.80 12.44
CA PRO A 311 34.15 -15.36 13.62
C PRO A 311 34.24 -13.84 13.85
N GLY A 312 34.79 -13.08 12.89
CA GLY A 312 34.90 -11.62 12.94
C GLY A 312 33.54 -10.98 13.25
N HIS A 313 33.52 -10.10 14.26
CA HIS A 313 32.31 -9.43 14.75
C HIS A 313 31.17 -10.37 15.22
N GLY A 314 31.46 -11.64 15.52
CA GLY A 314 30.47 -12.62 15.99
C GLY A 314 29.53 -13.15 14.90
N LEU A 315 29.89 -13.01 13.63
CA LEU A 315 29.04 -13.39 12.49
C LEU A 315 29.24 -14.83 12.00
N GLY A 316 30.41 -15.43 12.22
CA GLY A 316 30.74 -16.79 11.79
C GLY A 316 31.14 -17.73 12.92
N CYS A 317 31.18 -19.04 12.63
CA CYS A 317 31.43 -20.09 13.63
C CYS A 317 32.90 -20.60 13.65
N GLY A 318 33.79 -20.02 12.83
CA GLY A 318 35.21 -20.39 12.76
C GLY A 318 35.52 -21.64 11.93
N ILE A 319 34.51 -22.29 11.33
CA ILE A 319 34.72 -23.51 10.53
C ILE A 319 35.30 -23.15 9.16
N ALA A 320 36.36 -23.86 8.77
CA ALA A 320 36.91 -23.84 7.42
C ALA A 320 36.23 -24.90 6.55
N LEU A 321 35.73 -24.45 5.40
CA LEU A 321 35.16 -25.24 4.32
C LEU A 321 36.26 -25.51 3.29
N THR A 322 36.38 -26.74 2.83
CA THR A 322 37.40 -27.19 1.85
C THR A 322 36.75 -28.00 0.75
#